data_AF-A0A7S2NM16-F1
#
_entry.id   AF-A0A7S2NM16-F1
#
_cell.length_a   1.000
_cell.length_b   1.000
_cell.length_c   1.000
_cell.angle_alpha   90.00
_cell.angle_beta   90.00
_cell.angle_gamma   90.00
#
_symmetry.space_group_name_H-M   'P 1'
#
loop_
_entity.id
_entity.type
_entity.pdbx_description
1 polymer ?
#
loop_
_entity_poly.entity_id
_entity_poly.type
_entity_poly.pdbx_seq_one_letter_code
_entity_poly.pdbx_strand_id
1 'polypeptide(L)'
;DLNGQQKGSANIEPADLTDAVWDFVFLDGPQPKDSKIPKETLAKMRKEFRFWYPMDLRVSGKDLIQNHLTMALYNHASIWEKEPDMWPKSYFCNGWLLVNNEKMSKSKGNFFTLREIVQKFSVDTVRLALADSGDTLESANFNETVANKALLAFPVFLETMKALVSGSEPYQEGECSRFVDRWFANEMNRLVKESKGLYAAMYYREALRTAYFEFTAAFDQYKDVCKASKVLPSKALAMRYYEWQLIILTPICPHFCDHAWAQLGKSGSVLDARFPEPTAEIETTLGIQGDFMYDKVPHDFIKLMEKASKNGRPVSAHIYVARSFPEWKVSVLEILRKKHADGQLPLVSQEAMKSDETAKAQWKDIMQLLMQNPALKAFGKHLGPFAAFKRDEA
;
A
#
# COMPACT_ATOMS: atom_id res chain seq x y z
N ASP A 1 6.64 -7.60 -39.00
CA ASP A 1 7.25 -6.46 -38.27
C ASP A 1 6.19 -5.77 -37.42
N LEU A 2 6.54 -4.77 -36.61
CA LEU A 2 5.57 -4.08 -35.74
C LEU A 2 4.47 -3.33 -36.50
N ASN A 3 4.71 -2.97 -37.76
CA ASN A 3 3.75 -2.27 -38.61
C ASN A 3 2.83 -3.22 -39.42
N GLY A 4 3.00 -4.54 -39.28
CA GLY A 4 2.23 -5.53 -40.05
C GLY A 4 2.53 -5.54 -41.55
N GLN A 5 3.67 -4.99 -41.98
CA GLN A 5 4.10 -4.97 -43.39
C GLN A 5 4.75 -6.29 -43.83
N GLN A 6 5.34 -7.02 -42.88
CA GLN A 6 5.88 -8.35 -43.12
C GLN A 6 4.97 -9.42 -42.53
N LYS A 7 4.82 -10.52 -43.26
CA LYS A 7 4.05 -11.68 -42.81
C LYS A 7 4.58 -12.21 -41.48
N GLY A 8 3.66 -12.65 -40.64
CA GLY A 8 3.98 -13.37 -39.41
C GLY A 8 4.51 -14.77 -39.68
N SER A 9 4.91 -15.47 -38.61
CA SER A 9 5.42 -16.85 -38.66
C SER A 9 4.43 -17.86 -39.25
N ALA A 10 3.13 -17.56 -39.21
CA ALA A 10 2.08 -18.38 -39.83
C ALA A 10 1.90 -18.13 -41.34
N ASN A 11 2.63 -17.20 -41.94
CA ASN A 11 2.60 -16.87 -43.38
C ASN A 11 1.21 -16.55 -43.94
N ILE A 12 0.32 -15.97 -43.12
CA ILE A 12 -1.05 -15.56 -43.49
C ILE A 12 -1.00 -14.22 -44.21
N GLU A 13 -1.67 -14.10 -45.36
CA GLU A 13 -1.87 -12.81 -46.05
C GLU A 13 -3.08 -12.07 -45.47
N PRO A 14 -3.13 -10.72 -45.53
CA PRO A 14 -4.33 -9.97 -45.13
C PRO A 14 -5.60 -10.42 -45.85
N ALA A 15 -5.49 -10.80 -47.14
CA ALA A 15 -6.61 -11.28 -47.94
C ALA A 15 -7.12 -12.68 -47.55
N ASP A 16 -6.35 -13.44 -46.76
CA ASP A 16 -6.75 -14.77 -46.29
C ASP A 16 -7.67 -14.70 -45.06
N LEU A 17 -7.72 -13.54 -44.39
CA LEU A 17 -8.50 -13.28 -43.17
C LEU A 17 -9.92 -12.80 -43.53
N THR A 18 -10.72 -13.71 -44.07
CA THR A 18 -12.12 -13.45 -44.45
C THR A 18 -13.04 -13.43 -43.23
N ASP A 19 -14.27 -12.95 -43.41
CA ASP A 19 -15.30 -12.95 -42.35
C ASP A 19 -15.51 -14.36 -41.76
N ALA A 20 -15.54 -15.41 -42.59
CA ALA A 20 -15.68 -16.78 -42.13
C ALA A 20 -14.48 -17.27 -41.28
N VAL A 21 -13.28 -16.73 -41.50
CA VAL A 21 -12.12 -16.99 -40.64
C VAL A 21 -12.32 -16.30 -39.29
N TRP A 22 -12.75 -15.04 -39.28
CA TRP A 22 -12.99 -14.29 -38.05
C TRP A 22 -14.13 -14.84 -37.22
N ASP A 23 -15.23 -15.25 -37.86
CA ASP A 23 -16.36 -15.92 -37.21
C ASP A 23 -15.92 -17.22 -36.52
N PHE A 24 -15.04 -18.00 -37.16
CA PHE A 24 -14.51 -19.22 -36.55
C PHE A 24 -13.60 -18.92 -35.36
N VAL A 25 -12.76 -17.88 -35.44
CA VAL A 25 -11.78 -17.55 -34.41
C VAL A 25 -12.44 -16.90 -33.19
N PHE A 26 -13.31 -15.91 -33.40
CA PHE A 26 -13.86 -15.06 -32.34
C PHE A 26 -15.27 -15.45 -31.88
N LEU A 27 -16.06 -16.06 -32.76
CA LEU A 27 -17.43 -16.49 -32.46
C LEU A 27 -17.50 -18.03 -32.41
N ASP A 28 -18.70 -18.59 -32.26
CA ASP A 28 -18.93 -20.02 -32.42
C ASP A 28 -19.24 -20.40 -33.89
N GLY A 29 -18.48 -19.80 -34.82
CA GLY A 29 -18.61 -20.08 -36.24
C GLY A 29 -18.04 -21.45 -36.62
N PRO A 30 -18.53 -22.09 -37.70
CA PRO A 30 -17.95 -23.31 -38.23
C PRO A 30 -16.58 -23.04 -38.86
N GLN A 31 -15.71 -24.06 -38.90
CA GLN A 31 -14.42 -23.91 -39.57
C GLN A 31 -14.63 -23.63 -41.07
N PRO A 32 -14.00 -22.59 -41.65
CA PRO A 32 -14.13 -22.26 -43.06
C PRO A 32 -13.56 -23.38 -43.95
N LYS A 33 -14.35 -23.81 -44.95
CA LYS A 33 -13.98 -24.92 -45.86
C LYS A 33 -12.94 -24.50 -46.91
N ASP A 34 -13.01 -23.27 -47.39
CA ASP A 34 -12.17 -22.74 -48.48
C ASP A 34 -11.06 -21.81 -47.97
N SER A 35 -10.69 -21.90 -46.68
CA SER A 35 -9.61 -21.09 -46.13
C SER A 35 -8.25 -21.56 -46.63
N LYS A 36 -7.41 -20.61 -47.07
CA LYS A 36 -5.99 -20.86 -47.38
C LYS A 36 -5.15 -21.05 -46.12
N ILE A 37 -5.70 -20.73 -44.95
CA ILE A 37 -5.01 -20.86 -43.67
C ILE A 37 -5.12 -22.33 -43.21
N PRO A 38 -3.99 -22.98 -42.85
CA PRO A 38 -4.02 -24.35 -42.36
C PRO A 38 -4.95 -24.53 -41.16
N LYS A 39 -5.68 -25.65 -41.12
CA LYS A 39 -6.62 -25.99 -40.04
C LYS A 39 -6.00 -25.89 -38.64
N GLU A 40 -4.77 -26.36 -38.47
CA GLU A 40 -4.06 -26.31 -37.20
C GLU A 40 -3.79 -24.86 -36.76
N THR A 41 -3.43 -23.99 -37.69
CA THR A 41 -3.22 -22.56 -37.45
C THR A 41 -4.52 -21.88 -37.04
N LEU A 42 -5.63 -22.14 -37.74
CA LEU A 42 -6.96 -21.63 -37.35
C LEU A 42 -7.36 -22.08 -35.95
N ALA A 43 -7.18 -23.37 -35.64
CA ALA A 43 -7.49 -23.91 -34.31
C ALA A 43 -6.61 -23.28 -33.22
N LYS A 44 -5.33 -23.01 -33.51
CA LYS A 44 -4.43 -22.30 -32.60
C LYS A 44 -4.90 -20.85 -32.37
N MET A 45 -5.26 -20.12 -33.42
CA MET A 45 -5.79 -18.75 -33.30
C MET A 45 -7.05 -18.70 -32.43
N ARG A 46 -8.01 -19.61 -32.67
CA ARG A 46 -9.22 -19.74 -31.84
C ARG A 46 -8.86 -20.08 -30.40
N LYS A 47 -7.95 -21.03 -30.18
CA LYS A 47 -7.51 -21.45 -28.83
C LYS A 47 -6.90 -20.28 -28.05
N GLU A 48 -6.03 -19.49 -28.68
CA GLU A 48 -5.43 -18.30 -28.05
C GLU A 48 -6.52 -17.30 -27.64
N PHE A 49 -7.44 -16.95 -28.54
CA PHE A 49 -8.53 -16.05 -28.21
C PHE A 49 -9.38 -16.58 -27.04
N ARG A 50 -9.82 -17.84 -27.12
CA ARG A 50 -10.67 -18.47 -26.10
C ARG A 50 -9.96 -18.70 -24.76
N PHE A 51 -8.64 -18.65 -24.72
CA PHE A 51 -7.86 -18.70 -23.49
C PHE A 51 -7.72 -17.32 -22.84
N TRP A 52 -7.42 -16.28 -23.62
CA TRP A 52 -7.15 -14.93 -23.10
C TRP A 52 -8.41 -14.09 -22.87
N TYR A 53 -9.52 -14.36 -23.56
CA TYR A 53 -10.79 -13.66 -23.33
C TYR A 53 -11.60 -14.33 -22.20
N PRO A 54 -12.42 -13.54 -21.47
CA PRO A 54 -12.68 -12.11 -21.65
C PRO A 54 -11.57 -11.20 -21.11
N MET A 55 -11.64 -9.91 -21.46
CA MET A 55 -10.77 -8.88 -20.89
C MET A 55 -11.01 -8.75 -19.38
N ASP A 56 -10.08 -9.24 -18.57
CA ASP A 56 -10.17 -9.20 -17.10
C ASP A 56 -10.19 -7.76 -16.56
N LEU A 57 -9.36 -6.88 -17.12
CA LEU A 57 -9.21 -5.49 -16.68
C LEU A 57 -8.88 -4.55 -17.85
N ARG A 58 -9.57 -3.42 -17.91
CA ARG A 58 -9.23 -2.28 -18.76
C ARG A 58 -8.95 -1.03 -17.92
N VAL A 59 -7.75 -0.47 -18.05
CA VAL A 59 -7.34 0.76 -17.36
C VAL A 59 -7.41 1.96 -18.31
N SER A 60 -7.93 3.10 -17.85
CA SER A 60 -8.11 4.29 -18.69
C SER A 60 -8.24 5.59 -17.90
N GLY A 61 -8.02 6.73 -18.54
CA GLY A 61 -8.44 8.04 -18.01
C GLY A 61 -9.97 8.18 -17.98
N LYS A 62 -10.47 8.95 -17.01
CA LYS A 62 -11.91 9.21 -16.81
C LYS A 62 -12.62 9.89 -17.98
N ASP A 63 -11.87 10.56 -18.85
CA ASP A 63 -12.37 11.22 -20.06
C ASP A 63 -12.94 10.24 -21.10
N LEU A 64 -12.47 8.99 -21.08
CA LEU A 64 -12.94 7.96 -22.01
C LEU A 64 -14.22 7.24 -21.57
N ILE A 65 -14.71 7.50 -20.35
CA ILE A 65 -15.94 6.88 -19.82
C ILE A 65 -17.13 7.16 -20.72
N GLN A 66 -17.34 8.43 -21.08
CA GLN A 66 -18.50 8.87 -21.86
C GLN A 66 -18.43 8.54 -23.37
N ASN A 67 -17.34 7.91 -23.83
CA ASN A 67 -17.14 7.55 -25.22
C ASN A 67 -16.59 6.12 -25.35
N HIS A 68 -15.29 5.93 -25.56
CA HIS A 68 -14.62 4.67 -25.86
C HIS A 68 -14.99 3.55 -24.90
N LEU A 69 -15.02 3.77 -23.58
CA LEU A 69 -15.34 2.70 -22.63
C LEU A 69 -16.81 2.27 -22.71
N THR A 70 -17.72 3.23 -22.88
CA THR A 70 -19.14 2.95 -23.12
C THR A 70 -19.34 2.24 -24.47
N MET A 71 -18.70 2.74 -25.53
CA MET A 71 -18.72 2.11 -26.86
C MET A 71 -18.13 0.70 -26.81
N ALA A 72 -17.08 0.45 -26.04
CA ALA A 72 -16.50 -0.87 -25.88
C ALA A 72 -17.52 -1.85 -25.31
N LEU A 73 -18.27 -1.46 -24.27
CA LEU A 73 -19.36 -2.30 -23.72
C LEU A 73 -20.42 -2.62 -24.79
N TYR A 74 -20.92 -1.61 -25.53
CA TYR A 74 -21.90 -1.83 -26.59
C TYR A 74 -21.41 -2.73 -27.72
N ASN A 75 -20.16 -2.57 -28.15
CA ASN A 75 -19.57 -3.40 -29.19
C ASN A 75 -19.39 -4.84 -28.70
N HIS A 76 -18.92 -5.06 -27.47
CA HIS A 76 -18.77 -6.41 -26.94
C HIS A 76 -20.13 -7.11 -26.78
N ALA A 77 -21.14 -6.41 -26.27
CA ALA A 77 -22.48 -6.96 -26.15
C ALA A 77 -23.10 -7.29 -27.52
N SER A 78 -22.85 -6.47 -28.54
CA SER A 78 -23.36 -6.71 -29.90
C SER A 78 -22.65 -7.87 -30.61
N ILE A 79 -21.32 -7.99 -30.47
CA ILE A 79 -20.53 -9.04 -31.16
C ILE A 79 -20.70 -10.39 -30.46
N TRP A 80 -20.66 -10.42 -29.12
CA TRP A 80 -20.80 -11.65 -28.31
C TRP A 80 -22.14 -11.71 -27.59
N GLU A 81 -23.23 -11.39 -28.29
CA GLU A 81 -24.60 -11.41 -27.73
C GLU A 81 -24.97 -12.79 -27.16
N LYS A 82 -24.50 -13.86 -27.81
CA LYS A 82 -24.76 -15.26 -27.42
C LYS A 82 -23.76 -15.81 -26.39
N GLU A 83 -22.70 -15.07 -26.08
CA GLU A 83 -21.64 -15.48 -25.16
C GLU A 83 -21.33 -14.36 -24.16
N PRO A 84 -22.24 -14.04 -23.20
CA PRO A 84 -22.03 -12.96 -22.24
C PRO A 84 -20.76 -13.10 -21.39
N ASP A 85 -20.25 -14.32 -21.22
CA ASP A 85 -18.97 -14.59 -20.54
C ASP A 85 -17.75 -14.02 -21.30
N MET A 86 -17.91 -13.63 -22.57
CA MET A 86 -16.88 -12.93 -23.36
C MET A 86 -16.88 -11.41 -23.12
N TRP A 87 -17.81 -10.89 -22.32
CA TRP A 87 -17.88 -9.45 -22.04
C TRP A 87 -16.79 -9.02 -21.05
N PRO A 88 -16.33 -7.75 -21.11
CA PRO A 88 -15.29 -7.26 -20.20
C PRO A 88 -15.67 -7.41 -18.73
N LYS A 89 -14.75 -7.93 -17.91
CA LYS A 89 -15.03 -8.20 -16.49
C LYS A 89 -14.89 -6.96 -15.60
N SER A 90 -13.91 -6.09 -15.87
CA SER A 90 -13.70 -4.89 -15.06
C SER A 90 -13.04 -3.73 -15.81
N TYR A 91 -13.31 -2.52 -15.31
CA TYR A 91 -12.69 -1.28 -15.75
C TYR A 91 -12.16 -0.53 -14.53
N PHE A 92 -10.94 0.01 -14.62
CA PHE A 92 -10.38 0.93 -13.64
C PHE A 92 -10.13 2.27 -14.32
N CYS A 93 -10.67 3.35 -13.75
CA CYS A 93 -10.54 4.68 -14.31
C CYS A 93 -9.78 5.61 -13.37
N ASN A 94 -8.78 6.31 -13.88
CA ASN A 94 -7.99 7.30 -13.13
C ASN A 94 -8.28 8.73 -13.56
N GLY A 95 -7.99 9.70 -12.70
CA GLY A 95 -8.03 11.11 -13.05
C GLY A 95 -6.91 11.55 -13.98
N TRP A 96 -6.90 12.85 -14.31
CA TRP A 96 -5.84 13.47 -15.10
C TRP A 96 -4.55 13.57 -14.27
N LEU A 97 -3.40 13.51 -14.94
CA LEU A 97 -2.12 13.71 -14.27
C LEU A 97 -1.76 15.20 -14.20
N LEU A 98 -1.45 15.68 -13.01
CA LEU A 98 -0.80 16.96 -12.73
C LEU A 98 0.69 16.73 -12.50
N VAL A 99 1.49 17.79 -12.64
CA VAL A 99 2.90 17.79 -12.27
C VAL A 99 3.12 18.88 -11.24
N ASN A 100 3.59 18.51 -10.04
CA ASN A 100 3.74 19.41 -8.90
C ASN A 100 2.49 20.28 -8.62
N ASN A 101 1.31 19.65 -8.66
CA ASN A 101 -0.02 20.26 -8.50
C ASN A 101 -0.43 21.26 -9.60
N GLU A 102 0.31 21.34 -10.69
CA GLU A 102 -0.03 22.18 -11.83
C GLU A 102 -0.47 21.35 -13.05
N LYS A 103 -1.40 21.91 -13.83
CA LYS A 103 -1.75 21.37 -15.14
C LYS A 103 -0.50 21.39 -16.04
N MET A 104 -0.21 20.26 -16.68
CA MET A 104 0.89 20.16 -17.63
C MET A 104 0.68 21.11 -18.82
N SER A 105 1.66 21.98 -19.08
CA SER A 105 1.71 22.78 -20.30
C SER A 105 3.14 23.03 -20.73
N LYS A 106 3.39 23.02 -22.05
CA LYS A 106 4.71 23.34 -22.60
C LYS A 106 5.18 24.74 -22.19
N SER A 107 4.26 25.70 -22.11
CA SER A 107 4.55 27.09 -21.75
C SER A 107 5.03 27.28 -20.30
N LYS A 108 4.62 26.40 -19.38
CA LYS A 108 5.07 26.41 -17.98
C LYS A 108 6.36 25.62 -17.76
N GLY A 109 6.85 24.91 -18.77
CA GLY A 109 8.02 24.04 -18.65
C GLY A 109 7.80 22.79 -17.81
N ASN A 110 6.56 22.50 -17.39
CA ASN A 110 6.18 21.34 -16.57
C ASN A 110 5.57 20.20 -17.41
N PHE A 111 5.91 20.14 -18.69
CA PHE A 111 5.50 19.10 -19.63
C PHE A 111 6.70 18.21 -19.96
N PHE A 112 6.52 16.90 -19.80
CA PHE A 112 7.54 15.92 -20.10
C PHE A 112 6.96 14.83 -20.99
N THR A 113 7.70 14.45 -22.02
CA THR A 113 7.50 13.15 -22.68
C THR A 113 8.01 12.03 -21.78
N LEU A 114 7.55 10.80 -22.02
CA LEU A 114 8.03 9.63 -21.28
C LEU A 114 9.56 9.47 -21.35
N ARG A 115 10.17 9.75 -22.52
CA ARG A 115 11.62 9.65 -22.70
C ARG A 115 12.36 10.67 -21.83
N GLU A 116 11.90 11.92 -21.82
CA GLU A 116 12.53 13.00 -21.06
C GLU A 116 12.45 12.74 -19.55
N ILE A 117 11.28 12.33 -19.03
CA ILE A 117 11.12 12.13 -17.59
C ILE A 117 11.95 10.93 -17.08
N VAL A 118 12.02 9.86 -17.87
CA VAL A 118 12.85 8.69 -17.53
C VAL A 118 14.34 9.02 -17.59
N GLN A 119 14.78 9.85 -18.53
CA GLN A 119 16.17 10.32 -18.55
C GLN A 119 16.49 11.22 -17.34
N LYS A 120 15.52 11.99 -16.86
CA LYS A 120 15.69 12.89 -15.72
C LYS A 120 15.79 12.15 -14.37
N PHE A 121 14.95 11.14 -14.12
CA PHE A 121 14.85 10.50 -12.80
C PHE A 121 15.20 9.00 -12.77
N SER A 122 15.37 8.34 -13.91
CA SER A 122 15.33 6.87 -14.11
C SER A 122 13.92 6.26 -14.15
N VAL A 123 13.80 5.07 -14.73
CA VAL A 123 12.50 4.43 -14.96
C VAL A 123 11.77 4.07 -13.66
N ASP A 124 12.48 3.52 -12.67
CA ASP A 124 11.84 2.98 -11.47
C ASP A 124 11.43 4.06 -10.47
N THR A 125 12.17 5.17 -10.41
CA THR A 125 11.79 6.31 -9.55
C THR A 125 10.59 7.06 -10.15
N VAL A 126 10.47 7.11 -11.48
CA VAL A 126 9.28 7.63 -12.18
C VAL A 126 8.09 6.73 -11.89
N ARG A 127 8.24 5.40 -11.99
CA ARG A 127 7.18 4.45 -11.63
C ARG A 127 6.77 4.56 -10.17
N LEU A 128 7.72 4.74 -9.25
CA LEU A 128 7.46 4.97 -7.83
C LEU A 128 6.66 6.25 -7.59
N ALA A 129 7.08 7.37 -8.20
CA ALA A 129 6.34 8.63 -8.10
C ALA A 129 4.96 8.60 -8.78
N LEU A 130 4.78 7.78 -9.82
CA LEU A 130 3.47 7.54 -10.43
C LEU A 130 2.57 6.68 -9.52
N ALA A 131 3.12 5.67 -8.85
CA ALA A 131 2.36 4.91 -7.86
C ALA A 131 1.92 5.80 -6.68
N ASP A 132 2.74 6.75 -6.25
CA ASP A 132 2.38 7.73 -5.20
C ASP A 132 1.33 8.77 -5.67
N SER A 133 1.11 8.92 -6.97
CA SER A 133 0.41 10.07 -7.55
C SER A 133 -1.09 10.11 -7.26
N GLY A 134 -1.73 8.95 -7.11
CA GLY A 134 -3.16 8.83 -6.76
C GLY A 134 -3.89 7.69 -7.46
N ASP A 135 -4.82 7.07 -6.74
CA ASP A 135 -5.56 5.88 -7.17
C ASP A 135 -7.08 6.12 -7.30
N THR A 136 -7.50 7.38 -7.44
CA THR A 136 -8.91 7.75 -7.52
C THR A 136 -9.26 8.37 -8.88
N LEU A 137 -10.55 8.71 -9.07
CA LEU A 137 -11.01 9.48 -10.22
C LEU A 137 -10.61 10.98 -10.15
N GLU A 138 -10.13 11.43 -8.98
CA GLU A 138 -9.57 12.75 -8.86
C GLU A 138 -8.22 12.84 -9.57
N SER A 139 -7.83 14.06 -9.93
CA SER A 139 -6.57 14.27 -10.63
C SER A 139 -5.39 13.78 -9.77
N ALA A 140 -4.61 12.86 -10.32
CA ALA A 140 -3.38 12.39 -9.72
C ALA A 140 -2.29 13.46 -9.84
N ASN A 141 -1.29 13.43 -8.96
CA ASN A 141 -0.20 14.39 -8.98
C ASN A 141 1.17 13.71 -9.00
N PHE A 142 1.88 13.85 -10.12
CA PHE A 142 3.28 13.48 -10.20
C PHE A 142 4.12 14.50 -9.43
N ASN A 143 4.65 14.09 -8.27
CA ASN A 143 5.51 14.92 -7.44
C ASN A 143 6.99 14.60 -7.71
N GLU A 144 7.69 15.52 -8.35
CA GLU A 144 9.13 15.35 -8.67
C GLU A 144 9.99 15.18 -7.42
N THR A 145 9.54 15.68 -6.26
CA THR A 145 10.25 15.49 -4.98
C THR A 145 10.28 14.03 -4.57
N VAL A 146 9.22 13.26 -4.86
CA VAL A 146 9.15 11.83 -4.55
C VAL A 146 10.12 11.05 -5.43
N ALA A 147 10.13 11.34 -6.72
CA ALA A 147 11.09 10.73 -7.67
C ALA A 147 12.55 11.03 -7.28
N ASN A 148 12.86 12.29 -6.93
CA ASN A 148 14.19 12.69 -6.47
C ASN A 148 14.61 11.96 -5.17
N LYS A 149 13.71 11.86 -4.19
CA LYS A 149 14.00 11.14 -2.94
C LYS A 149 14.32 9.67 -3.21
N ALA A 150 13.54 9.01 -4.06
CA ALA A 150 13.79 7.62 -4.45
C ALA A 150 15.13 7.47 -5.19
N LEU A 151 15.45 8.39 -6.11
CA LEU A 151 16.72 8.40 -6.84
C LEU A 151 17.94 8.45 -5.91
N LEU A 152 17.85 9.19 -4.80
CA LEU A 152 18.91 9.26 -3.79
C LEU A 152 18.89 8.07 -2.83
N ALA A 153 17.71 7.54 -2.50
CA ALA A 153 17.56 6.46 -1.52
C ALA A 153 18.00 5.09 -2.07
N PHE A 154 17.77 4.80 -3.35
CA PHE A 154 18.06 3.49 -3.95
C PHE A 154 19.54 3.09 -3.88
N PRO A 155 20.53 3.96 -4.20
CA PRO A 155 21.93 3.63 -3.98
C PRO A 155 22.26 3.34 -2.51
N VAL A 156 21.70 4.12 -1.57
CA VAL A 156 21.92 3.92 -0.13
C VAL A 156 21.37 2.57 0.33
N PHE A 157 20.19 2.19 -0.18
CA PHE A 157 19.61 0.87 0.07
C PHE A 157 20.54 -0.25 -0.39
N LEU A 158 21.05 -0.17 -1.63
CA LEU A 158 21.96 -1.18 -2.19
C LEU A 158 23.25 -1.29 -1.37
N GLU A 159 23.87 -0.17 -1.01
CA GLU A 159 25.11 -0.19 -0.24
C GLU A 159 24.91 -0.75 1.17
N THR A 160 23.81 -0.39 1.84
CA THR A 160 23.48 -0.94 3.18
C THR A 160 23.21 -2.44 3.11
N MET A 161 22.48 -2.89 2.08
CA MET A 161 22.20 -4.31 1.85
C MET A 161 23.49 -5.08 1.54
N LYS A 162 24.38 -4.53 0.70
CA LYS A 162 25.69 -5.14 0.43
C LYS A 162 26.52 -5.28 1.69
N ALA A 163 26.54 -4.27 2.55
CA ALA A 163 27.30 -4.30 3.81
C ALA A 163 26.82 -5.42 4.75
N LEU A 164 25.51 -5.70 4.79
CA LEU A 164 24.95 -6.86 5.47
C LEU A 164 25.43 -8.18 4.83
N VAL A 165 25.33 -8.31 3.51
CA VAL A 165 25.68 -9.54 2.78
C VAL A 165 27.17 -9.85 2.88
N SER A 166 28.04 -8.84 2.77
CA SER A 166 29.49 -8.99 2.88
C SER A 166 29.97 -9.21 4.33
N GLY A 167 29.10 -8.98 5.32
CA GLY A 167 29.47 -9.01 6.74
C GLY A 167 30.35 -7.83 7.16
N SER A 168 30.35 -6.73 6.38
CA SER A 168 31.11 -5.52 6.72
C SER A 168 30.50 -4.76 7.90
N GLU A 169 29.20 -4.93 8.15
CA GLU A 169 28.53 -4.44 9.35
C GLU A 169 28.21 -5.57 10.33
N PRO A 170 28.32 -5.32 11.65
CA PRO A 170 28.04 -6.34 12.65
C PRO A 170 26.54 -6.55 12.82
N TYR A 171 26.09 -7.80 12.63
CA TYR A 171 24.73 -8.24 12.93
C TYR A 171 24.77 -9.37 13.96
N GLN A 172 23.74 -9.46 14.79
CA GLN A 172 23.60 -10.58 15.72
C GLN A 172 23.18 -11.85 14.96
N GLU A 173 23.93 -12.92 15.16
CA GLU A 173 23.55 -14.28 14.73
C GLU A 173 22.85 -15.03 15.87
N GLY A 174 22.05 -16.03 15.53
CA GLY A 174 21.30 -16.85 16.50
C GLY A 174 19.83 -16.45 16.67
N GLU A 175 19.26 -16.75 17.83
CA GLU A 175 17.82 -16.62 18.06
C GLU A 175 17.31 -15.17 18.05
N CYS A 176 16.13 -15.00 17.43
CA CYS A 176 15.40 -13.73 17.32
C CYS A 176 14.28 -13.66 18.36
N SER A 177 14.62 -13.63 19.65
CA SER A 177 13.65 -13.75 20.75
C SER A 177 13.40 -12.45 21.52
N ARG A 178 14.19 -11.40 21.28
CA ARG A 178 14.03 -10.11 21.98
C ARG A 178 12.67 -9.50 21.63
N PHE A 179 12.13 -8.69 22.54
CA PHE A 179 10.85 -8.01 22.30
C PHE A 179 10.88 -7.18 21.01
N VAL A 180 11.98 -6.44 20.76
CA VAL A 180 12.18 -5.66 19.53
C VAL A 180 12.21 -6.52 18.26
N ASP A 181 12.80 -7.72 18.33
CA ASP A 181 12.86 -8.67 17.19
C ASP A 181 11.48 -9.21 16.87
N ARG A 182 10.73 -9.62 17.90
CA ARG A 182 9.36 -10.13 17.75
C ARG A 182 8.43 -9.05 17.22
N TRP A 183 8.54 -7.83 17.75
CA TRP A 183 7.77 -6.68 17.25
C TRP A 183 8.05 -6.42 15.77
N PHE A 184 9.33 -6.31 15.37
CA PHE A 184 9.67 -6.06 13.98
C PHE A 184 9.24 -7.20 13.05
N ALA A 185 9.37 -8.46 13.47
CA ALA A 185 8.88 -9.60 12.71
C ALA A 185 7.34 -9.57 12.52
N ASN A 186 6.60 -9.22 13.58
CA ASN A 186 5.16 -9.04 13.52
C ASN A 186 4.76 -7.88 12.59
N GLU A 187 5.53 -6.79 12.62
CA GLU A 187 5.28 -5.62 11.77
C GLU A 187 5.53 -5.93 10.29
N MET A 188 6.58 -6.68 9.97
CA MET A 188 6.79 -7.19 8.61
C MET A 188 5.62 -8.06 8.14
N ASN A 189 5.12 -8.97 8.99
CA ASN A 189 3.95 -9.82 8.68
C ASN A 189 2.69 -8.97 8.42
N ARG A 190 2.45 -7.95 9.26
CA ARG A 190 1.31 -7.02 9.13
C ARG A 190 1.36 -6.28 7.80
N LEU A 191 2.49 -5.64 7.51
CA LEU A 191 2.68 -4.81 6.33
C LEU A 191 2.60 -5.63 5.03
N VAL A 192 3.23 -6.81 4.98
CA VAL A 192 3.13 -7.71 3.81
C VAL A 192 1.68 -8.09 3.52
N LYS A 193 0.91 -8.47 4.56
CA LYS A 193 -0.50 -8.84 4.40
C LYS A 193 -1.34 -7.66 3.92
N GLU A 194 -1.10 -6.47 4.47
CA GLU A 194 -1.80 -5.24 4.09
C GLU A 194 -1.47 -4.83 2.65
N SER A 195 -0.19 -4.79 2.27
CA SER A 195 0.25 -4.47 0.91
C SER A 195 -0.36 -5.42 -0.13
N LYS A 196 -0.44 -6.72 0.17
CA LYS A 196 -1.10 -7.70 -0.72
C LYS A 196 -2.56 -7.34 -0.99
N GLY A 197 -3.29 -6.98 0.06
CA GLY A 197 -4.69 -6.55 -0.05
C GLY A 197 -4.85 -5.27 -0.86
N LEU A 198 -3.95 -4.31 -0.67
CA LEU A 198 -3.96 -3.03 -1.38
C LEU A 198 -3.63 -3.20 -2.87
N TYR A 199 -2.67 -4.07 -3.23
CA TYR A 199 -2.42 -4.43 -4.62
C TYR A 199 -3.63 -5.12 -5.26
N ALA A 200 -4.27 -6.06 -4.55
CA ALA A 200 -5.46 -6.74 -5.07
C ALA A 200 -6.63 -5.76 -5.30
N ALA A 201 -6.73 -4.70 -4.48
CA ALA A 201 -7.71 -3.63 -4.63
C ALA A 201 -7.29 -2.53 -5.62
N MET A 202 -6.10 -2.62 -6.22
CA MET A 202 -5.51 -1.62 -7.12
C MET A 202 -5.30 -0.23 -6.48
N TYR A 203 -5.11 -0.17 -5.16
CA TYR A 203 -4.74 1.05 -4.44
C TYR A 203 -3.21 1.16 -4.37
N TYR A 204 -2.58 1.52 -5.50
CA TYR A 204 -1.12 1.54 -5.66
C TYR A 204 -0.39 2.57 -4.80
N ARG A 205 -0.99 3.73 -4.49
CA ARG A 205 -0.48 4.73 -3.55
C ARG A 205 -0.45 4.19 -2.14
N GLU A 206 -1.54 3.56 -1.69
CA GLU A 206 -1.61 2.94 -0.37
C GLU A 206 -0.73 1.68 -0.31
N ALA A 207 -0.65 0.92 -1.40
CA ALA A 207 0.27 -0.21 -1.51
C ALA A 207 1.72 0.28 -1.39
N LEU A 208 2.11 1.38 -2.03
CA LEU A 208 3.43 1.97 -1.87
C LEU A 208 3.69 2.48 -0.44
N ARG A 209 2.67 3.09 0.20
CA ARG A 209 2.71 3.50 1.61
C ARG A 209 3.16 2.35 2.51
N THR A 210 2.48 1.21 2.39
CA THR A 210 2.75 0.03 3.23
C THR A 210 3.98 -0.76 2.77
N ALA A 211 4.13 -0.98 1.47
CA ALA A 211 5.15 -1.85 0.90
C ALA A 211 6.54 -1.21 0.87
N TYR A 212 6.66 0.12 0.91
CA TYR A 212 7.94 0.82 0.85
C TYR A 212 8.14 1.78 2.03
N PHE A 213 7.26 2.77 2.20
CA PHE A 213 7.49 3.82 3.19
C PHE A 213 7.41 3.31 4.63
N GLU A 214 6.31 2.66 5.00
CA GLU A 214 6.14 2.06 6.34
C GLU A 214 7.07 0.86 6.55
N PHE A 215 7.27 0.02 5.52
CA PHE A 215 8.19 -1.13 5.63
C PHE A 215 9.63 -0.68 5.91
N THR A 216 10.10 0.35 5.20
CA THR A 216 11.42 0.96 5.46
C THR A 216 11.46 1.62 6.82
N ALA A 217 10.44 2.40 7.19
CA ALA A 217 10.38 3.06 8.50
C ALA A 217 10.42 2.06 9.67
N ALA A 218 9.72 0.93 9.55
CA ALA A 218 9.75 -0.13 10.56
C ALA A 218 11.16 -0.73 10.73
N PHE A 219 11.88 -0.94 9.63
CA PHE A 219 13.26 -1.43 9.69
C PHE A 219 14.24 -0.39 10.24
N ASP A 220 14.08 0.88 9.89
CA ASP A 220 14.88 1.96 10.45
C ASP A 220 14.63 2.11 11.96
N GLN A 221 13.38 2.08 12.40
CA GLN A 221 13.02 2.10 13.82
C GLN A 221 13.57 0.87 14.55
N TYR A 222 13.52 -0.31 13.93
CA TYR A 222 14.14 -1.53 14.48
C TYR A 222 15.65 -1.35 14.71
N LYS A 223 16.37 -0.81 13.73
CA LYS A 223 17.82 -0.53 13.85
C LYS A 223 18.09 0.52 14.93
N ASP A 224 17.31 1.59 14.98
CA ASP A 224 17.45 2.67 15.97
C ASP A 224 17.23 2.17 17.41
N VAL A 225 16.19 1.34 17.62
CA VAL A 225 15.93 0.72 18.92
C VAL A 225 17.04 -0.23 19.32
N CYS A 226 17.56 -1.04 18.38
CA CYS A 226 18.71 -1.92 18.64
C CYS A 226 19.93 -1.09 19.07
N LYS A 227 20.25 -0.03 18.32
CA LYS A 227 21.36 0.89 18.62
C LYS A 227 21.19 1.56 19.99
N ALA A 228 20.00 2.09 20.29
CA ALA A 228 19.70 2.72 21.58
C ALA A 228 19.80 1.73 22.75
N SER A 229 19.42 0.47 22.50
CA SER A 229 19.52 -0.62 23.48
C SER A 229 20.92 -1.24 23.55
N LYS A 230 21.89 -0.73 22.78
CA LYS A 230 23.28 -1.23 22.68
C LYS A 230 23.35 -2.71 22.28
N VAL A 231 22.44 -3.13 21.40
CA VAL A 231 22.42 -4.48 20.83
C VAL A 231 22.48 -4.39 19.31
N LEU A 232 22.90 -5.47 18.65
CA LEU A 232 22.94 -5.53 17.19
C LEU A 232 21.60 -6.01 16.62
N PRO A 233 21.19 -5.52 15.44
CA PRO A 233 20.05 -6.08 14.70
C PRO A 233 20.28 -7.55 14.38
N SER A 234 19.22 -8.35 14.33
CA SER A 234 19.30 -9.74 13.90
C SER A 234 19.61 -9.83 12.40
N LYS A 235 20.63 -10.63 12.06
CA LYS A 235 21.01 -10.93 10.68
C LYS A 235 19.86 -11.59 9.91
N ALA A 236 19.15 -12.52 10.56
CA ALA A 236 18.06 -13.26 9.94
C ALA A 236 16.85 -12.35 9.62
N LEU A 237 16.52 -11.42 10.53
CA LEU A 237 15.43 -10.46 10.29
C LEU A 237 15.82 -9.41 9.24
N ALA A 238 17.06 -8.93 9.26
CA ALA A 238 17.55 -8.00 8.23
C ALA A 238 17.53 -8.64 6.84
N MET A 239 18.02 -9.88 6.69
CA MET A 239 17.96 -10.61 5.43
C MET A 239 16.52 -10.82 4.94
N ARG A 240 15.60 -11.16 5.86
CA ARG A 240 14.17 -11.28 5.54
C ARG A 240 13.57 -9.95 5.08
N TYR A 241 13.88 -8.85 5.77
CA TYR A 241 13.45 -7.51 5.39
C TYR A 241 13.88 -7.19 3.96
N TYR A 242 15.16 -7.35 3.62
CA TYR A 242 15.65 -7.07 2.27
C TYR A 242 14.96 -7.96 1.24
N GLU A 243 14.88 -9.27 1.47
CA GLU A 243 14.19 -10.19 0.56
C GLU A 243 12.73 -9.79 0.32
N TRP A 244 11.98 -9.53 1.40
CA TRP A 244 10.56 -9.19 1.29
C TRP A 244 10.35 -7.81 0.66
N GLN A 245 11.15 -6.81 1.05
CA GLN A 245 11.11 -5.46 0.48
C GLN A 245 11.30 -5.48 -1.05
N LEU A 246 12.22 -6.31 -1.56
CA LEU A 246 12.43 -6.45 -2.99
C LEU A 246 11.22 -7.08 -3.68
N ILE A 247 10.66 -8.16 -3.13
CA ILE A 247 9.50 -8.83 -3.74
C ILE A 247 8.28 -7.91 -3.75
N ILE A 248 7.95 -7.27 -2.62
CA ILE A 248 6.74 -6.44 -2.51
C ILE A 248 6.85 -5.14 -3.31
N LEU A 249 8.06 -4.61 -3.54
CA LEU A 249 8.27 -3.40 -4.35
C LEU A 249 8.39 -3.69 -5.86
N THR A 250 8.64 -4.94 -6.25
CA THR A 250 8.84 -5.36 -7.65
C THR A 250 7.73 -4.91 -8.62
N PRO A 251 6.43 -4.94 -8.27
CA PRO A 251 5.38 -4.42 -9.17
C PRO A 251 5.58 -2.95 -9.58
N ILE A 252 6.23 -2.15 -8.70
CA ILE A 252 6.45 -0.73 -8.89
C ILE A 252 7.86 -0.46 -9.46
N CYS A 253 8.90 -1.06 -8.90
CA CYS A 253 10.31 -0.80 -9.25
C CYS A 253 11.05 -2.09 -9.69
N PRO A 254 10.66 -2.74 -10.79
CA PRO A 254 11.14 -4.08 -11.12
C PRO A 254 12.65 -4.14 -11.42
N HIS A 255 13.23 -3.12 -12.09
CA HIS A 255 14.63 -3.19 -12.52
C HIS A 255 15.59 -3.05 -11.34
N PHE A 256 15.30 -2.11 -10.43
CA PHE A 256 15.98 -1.92 -9.16
C PHE A 256 15.87 -3.18 -8.31
N CYS A 257 14.67 -3.75 -8.20
CA CYS A 257 14.45 -4.92 -7.38
C CYS A 257 15.20 -6.14 -7.92
N ASP A 258 15.18 -6.36 -9.24
CA ASP A 258 15.89 -7.48 -9.88
C ASP A 258 17.42 -7.34 -9.76
N HIS A 259 17.94 -6.11 -9.92
CA HIS A 259 19.35 -5.83 -9.69
C HIS A 259 19.76 -6.06 -8.23
N ALA A 260 18.96 -5.60 -7.28
CA ALA A 260 19.19 -5.80 -5.86
C ALA A 260 19.07 -7.29 -5.45
N TRP A 261 18.17 -8.04 -6.10
CA TRP A 261 17.96 -9.47 -5.86
C TRP A 261 19.24 -10.28 -6.11
N ALA A 262 19.91 -10.00 -7.23
CA ALA A 262 21.21 -10.60 -7.53
C ALA A 262 22.28 -10.22 -6.49
N GLN A 263 22.31 -8.97 -6.03
CA GLN A 263 23.25 -8.51 -5.00
C GLN A 263 22.96 -9.10 -3.61
N LEU A 264 21.70 -9.43 -3.32
CA LEU A 264 21.29 -10.14 -2.10
C LEU A 264 21.74 -11.62 -2.12
N GLY A 265 22.32 -12.09 -3.24
CA GLY A 265 22.81 -13.45 -3.41
C GLY A 265 21.72 -14.45 -3.79
N LYS A 266 20.57 -13.97 -4.30
CA LYS A 266 19.48 -14.82 -4.76
C LYS A 266 19.69 -15.23 -6.22
N SER A 267 19.24 -16.44 -6.56
CA SER A 267 19.29 -16.97 -7.94
C SER A 267 18.03 -16.60 -8.73
N GLY A 268 18.15 -16.51 -10.05
CA GLY A 268 17.03 -16.20 -10.93
C GLY A 268 16.60 -14.73 -10.86
N SER A 269 15.42 -14.43 -11.41
CA SER A 269 14.83 -13.08 -11.35
C SER A 269 13.89 -12.96 -10.15
N VAL A 270 13.81 -11.76 -9.56
CA VAL A 270 12.78 -11.46 -8.55
C VAL A 270 11.37 -11.57 -9.13
N LEU A 271 11.21 -11.44 -10.45
CA LEU A 271 9.94 -11.57 -11.15
C LEU A 271 9.33 -12.99 -11.04
N ASP A 272 10.17 -14.00 -10.79
CA ASP A 272 9.75 -15.38 -10.58
C ASP A 272 9.46 -15.68 -9.09
N ALA A 273 9.77 -14.74 -8.20
CA ALA A 273 9.56 -14.92 -6.77
C ALA A 273 8.07 -14.86 -6.42
N ARG A 274 7.65 -15.72 -5.48
CA ARG A 274 6.29 -15.67 -4.93
C ARG A 274 6.18 -14.50 -3.96
N PHE A 275 5.02 -13.83 -3.97
CA PHE A 275 4.69 -12.82 -2.98
C PHE A 275 4.84 -13.43 -1.56
N PRO A 276 5.50 -12.73 -0.60
CA PRO A 276 5.75 -13.28 0.71
C PRO A 276 4.46 -13.51 1.50
N GLU A 277 4.45 -14.55 2.34
CA GLU A 277 3.34 -14.83 3.26
C GLU A 277 3.80 -14.58 4.71
N PRO A 278 2.90 -14.13 5.59
CA PRO A 278 3.19 -13.99 7.02
C PRO A 278 3.79 -15.27 7.61
N THR A 279 4.87 -15.11 8.38
CA THR A 279 5.57 -16.25 9.02
C THR A 279 4.91 -16.75 10.30
N ALA A 280 3.98 -15.96 10.84
CA ALA A 280 3.17 -16.27 12.01
C ALA A 280 1.86 -15.47 11.93
N GLU A 281 0.90 -15.79 12.80
CA GLU A 281 -0.28 -14.94 12.98
C GLU A 281 0.13 -13.55 13.47
N ILE A 282 -0.62 -12.53 13.04
CA ILE A 282 -0.35 -11.14 13.40
C ILE A 282 -0.89 -10.88 14.80
N GLU A 283 0.01 -10.57 15.74
CA GLU A 283 -0.30 -10.26 17.13
C GLU A 283 -0.57 -8.76 17.29
N THR A 284 -1.85 -8.36 17.28
CA THR A 284 -2.24 -6.95 17.45
C THR A 284 -1.72 -6.35 18.76
N THR A 285 -1.71 -7.12 19.85
CA THR A 285 -1.19 -6.66 21.15
C THR A 285 0.30 -6.34 21.08
N LEU A 286 1.08 -7.11 20.35
CA LEU A 286 2.52 -6.89 20.20
C LEU A 286 2.79 -5.59 19.42
N GLY A 287 2.01 -5.33 18.37
CA GLY A 287 2.04 -4.06 17.64
C GLY A 287 1.77 -2.87 18.56
N ILE A 288 0.65 -2.89 19.28
CA ILE A 288 0.27 -1.82 20.23
C ILE A 288 1.34 -1.59 21.31
N GLN A 289 1.92 -2.67 21.85
CA GLN A 289 3.01 -2.57 22.83
C GLN A 289 4.25 -1.94 22.22
N GLY A 290 4.60 -2.30 20.98
CA GLY A 290 5.70 -1.70 20.24
C GLY A 290 5.51 -0.22 19.98
N ASP A 291 4.34 0.20 19.46
CA ASP A 291 4.01 1.61 19.22
C ASP A 291 4.10 2.42 20.51
N PHE A 292 3.60 1.87 21.61
CA PHE A 292 3.73 2.52 22.92
C PHE A 292 5.20 2.68 23.34
N MET A 293 5.99 1.61 23.23
CA MET A 293 7.37 1.57 23.72
C MET A 293 8.37 2.33 22.84
N TYR A 294 8.17 2.32 21.52
CA TYR A 294 9.15 2.77 20.53
C TYR A 294 8.76 4.04 19.79
N ASP A 295 7.51 4.49 19.90
CA ASP A 295 7.05 5.76 19.35
C ASP A 295 6.52 6.70 20.44
N LYS A 296 5.41 6.33 21.09
CA LYS A 296 4.71 7.24 22.04
C LYS A 296 5.59 7.66 23.23
N VAL A 297 6.18 6.69 23.94
CA VAL A 297 6.99 6.98 25.13
C VAL A 297 8.24 7.80 24.79
N PRO A 298 9.07 7.45 23.79
CA PRO A 298 10.21 8.27 23.38
C PRO A 298 9.82 9.69 22.96
N HIS A 299 8.74 9.84 22.19
CA HIS A 299 8.28 11.15 21.74
C HIS A 299 7.85 12.06 22.90
N ASP A 300 7.12 11.52 23.87
CA ASP A 300 6.75 12.25 25.08
C ASP A 300 7.98 12.61 25.93
N PHE A 301 8.95 11.70 26.05
CA PHE A 301 10.20 11.96 26.74
C PHE A 301 11.02 13.08 26.10
N ILE A 302 11.11 13.11 24.76
CA ILE A 302 11.79 14.17 24.02
C ILE A 302 11.12 15.53 24.30
N LYS A 303 9.79 15.60 24.20
CA LYS A 303 9.04 16.85 24.50
C LYS A 303 9.25 17.31 25.94
N LEU A 304 9.23 16.40 26.90
CA LEU A 304 9.49 16.72 28.32
C LEU A 304 10.91 17.22 28.52
N MET A 305 11.89 16.59 27.88
CA MET A 305 13.29 16.99 27.93
C MET A 305 13.51 18.39 27.32
N GLU A 306 12.92 18.67 26.16
CA GLU A 306 12.97 19.99 25.52
C GLU A 306 12.38 21.08 26.41
N LYS A 307 11.23 20.79 27.05
CA LYS A 307 10.59 21.71 27.99
C LYS A 307 11.45 21.94 29.24
N ALA A 308 11.99 20.87 29.82
CA ALA A 308 12.82 20.95 31.02
C ALA A 308 14.14 21.67 30.75
N SER A 309 14.73 21.50 29.57
CA SER A 309 16.00 22.11 29.16
C SER A 309 15.95 23.65 29.13
N LYS A 310 14.76 24.26 29.05
CA LYS A 310 14.59 25.72 29.18
C LYS A 310 14.97 26.24 30.57
N ASN A 311 14.91 25.40 31.60
CA ASN A 311 15.19 25.75 32.98
C ASN A 311 16.50 25.12 33.49
N GLY A 312 17.39 24.72 32.58
CA GLY A 312 18.64 24.03 32.87
C GLY A 312 18.66 22.59 32.36
N ARG A 313 19.86 22.04 32.19
CA ARG A 313 20.03 20.69 31.63
C ARG A 313 19.50 19.63 32.60
N PRO A 314 18.49 18.82 32.21
CA PRO A 314 18.02 17.71 33.04
C PRO A 314 19.13 16.67 33.24
N VAL A 315 19.27 16.15 34.47
CA VAL A 315 20.29 15.15 34.83
C VAL A 315 19.70 13.79 35.24
N SER A 316 18.39 13.75 35.54
CA SER A 316 17.68 12.52 35.90
C SER A 316 16.24 12.58 35.41
N ALA A 317 15.63 11.41 35.23
CA ALA A 317 14.22 11.26 34.91
C ALA A 317 13.62 10.13 35.74
N HIS A 318 12.36 10.28 36.15
CA HIS A 318 11.62 9.28 36.90
C HIS A 318 10.39 8.85 36.09
N ILE A 319 10.26 7.56 35.83
CA ILE A 319 9.13 6.97 35.12
C ILE A 319 8.20 6.32 36.14
N TYR A 320 6.94 6.72 36.17
CA TYR A 320 5.91 6.10 36.98
C TYR A 320 4.91 5.38 36.07
N VAL A 321 4.78 4.07 36.23
CA VAL A 321 3.81 3.25 35.50
C VAL A 321 2.69 2.85 36.46
N ALA A 322 1.51 3.43 36.24
CA ALA A 322 0.32 3.05 37.00
C ALA A 322 -0.16 1.67 36.54
N ARG A 323 -0.29 0.72 37.48
CA ARG A 323 -0.79 -0.64 37.20
C ARG A 323 -2.30 -0.67 36.95
N SER A 324 -3.01 0.32 37.47
CA SER A 324 -4.43 0.52 37.29
C SER A 324 -4.72 2.01 37.11
N PHE A 325 -5.81 2.30 36.41
CA PHE A 325 -6.36 3.65 36.46
C PHE A 325 -6.82 3.98 37.89
N PRO A 326 -6.68 5.23 38.35
CA PRO A 326 -7.37 5.71 39.55
C PRO A 326 -8.86 5.39 39.50
N GLU A 327 -9.49 5.13 40.65
CA GLU A 327 -10.89 4.68 40.73
C GLU A 327 -11.85 5.54 39.91
N TRP A 328 -11.71 6.87 39.96
CA TRP A 328 -12.58 7.75 39.18
C TRP A 328 -12.45 7.55 37.65
N LYS A 329 -11.24 7.27 37.15
CA LYS A 329 -11.03 6.94 35.73
C LYS A 329 -11.59 5.55 35.39
N VAL A 330 -11.49 4.60 36.30
CA VAL A 330 -12.13 3.27 36.15
C VAL A 330 -13.65 3.43 36.04
N SER A 331 -14.29 4.21 36.91
CA SER A 331 -15.73 4.45 36.84
C SER A 331 -16.15 5.16 35.54
N VAL A 332 -15.35 6.09 35.00
CA VAL A 332 -15.59 6.66 33.66
C VAL A 332 -15.53 5.56 32.59
N LEU A 333 -14.49 4.72 32.61
CA LEU A 333 -14.32 3.64 31.63
C LEU A 333 -15.43 2.59 31.70
N GLU A 334 -15.94 2.28 32.88
CA GLU A 334 -17.08 1.37 33.05
C GLU A 334 -18.35 1.91 32.39
N ILE A 335 -18.63 3.20 32.56
CA ILE A 335 -19.76 3.88 31.91
C ILE A 335 -19.59 3.84 30.38
N LEU A 336 -18.40 4.16 29.88
CA LEU A 336 -18.11 4.11 28.45
C LEU A 336 -18.22 2.69 27.87
N ARG A 337 -17.69 1.68 28.58
CA ARG A 337 -17.77 0.27 28.17
C ARG A 337 -19.22 -0.21 28.11
N LYS A 338 -20.04 0.15 29.10
CA LYS A 338 -21.46 -0.18 29.10
C LYS A 338 -22.15 0.46 27.89
N LYS A 339 -21.92 1.75 27.66
CA LYS A 339 -22.50 2.47 26.51
C LYS A 339 -22.03 1.90 25.17
N HIS A 340 -20.78 1.47 25.08
CA HIS A 340 -20.25 0.80 23.90
C HIS A 340 -20.94 -0.56 23.66
N ALA A 341 -21.09 -1.39 24.70
CA ALA A 341 -21.79 -2.66 24.61
C ALA A 341 -23.26 -2.50 24.20
N ASP A 342 -23.89 -1.40 24.60
CA ASP A 342 -25.27 -1.06 24.23
C ASP A 342 -25.38 -0.44 22.81
N GLY A 343 -24.26 -0.26 22.08
CA GLY A 343 -24.24 0.41 20.77
C GLY A 343 -24.49 1.92 20.84
N GLN A 344 -24.27 2.53 22.01
CA GLN A 344 -24.56 3.92 22.35
C GLN A 344 -23.29 4.76 22.61
N LEU A 345 -22.10 4.24 22.30
CA LEU A 345 -20.87 5.02 22.32
C LEU A 345 -20.59 5.52 20.89
N PRO A 346 -20.70 6.83 20.62
CA PRO A 346 -20.38 7.35 19.30
C PRO A 346 -18.88 7.28 19.05
N LEU A 347 -18.43 6.54 18.04
CA LEU A 347 -17.01 6.41 17.66
C LEU A 347 -16.59 7.38 16.53
N VAL A 348 -17.43 8.39 16.26
CA VAL A 348 -17.13 9.44 15.28
C VAL A 348 -16.28 10.55 15.89
N SER A 349 -15.49 11.24 15.06
CA SER A 349 -14.68 12.38 15.50
C SER A 349 -15.56 13.50 16.08
N GLN A 350 -14.99 14.37 16.91
CA GLN A 350 -15.73 15.54 17.43
C GLN A 350 -16.24 16.45 16.31
N GLU A 351 -15.51 16.54 15.20
CA GLU A 351 -15.91 17.31 14.02
C GLU A 351 -17.17 16.71 13.38
N ALA A 352 -17.15 15.39 13.13
CA ALA A 352 -18.27 14.66 12.53
C ALA A 352 -19.51 14.64 13.43
N MET A 353 -19.32 14.64 14.75
CA MET A 353 -20.41 14.70 15.73
C MET A 353 -21.21 16.01 15.68
N LYS A 354 -20.63 17.11 15.15
CA LYS A 354 -21.38 18.37 14.98
C LYS A 354 -22.52 18.22 13.97
N SER A 355 -22.37 17.33 12.99
CA SER A 355 -23.34 17.04 11.93
C SER A 355 -24.19 15.78 12.18
N ASP A 356 -23.92 15.03 13.25
CA ASP A 356 -24.66 13.81 13.61
C ASP A 356 -25.42 14.03 14.94
N GLU A 357 -26.72 14.32 14.82
CA GLU A 357 -27.59 14.56 15.98
C GLU A 357 -27.76 13.33 16.87
N THR A 358 -27.64 12.12 16.32
CA THR A 358 -27.70 10.87 17.10
C THR A 358 -26.45 10.73 17.96
N ALA A 359 -25.27 10.89 17.36
CA ALA A 359 -24.00 10.83 18.07
C ALA A 359 -23.89 11.92 19.15
N LYS A 360 -24.39 13.12 18.85
CA LYS A 360 -24.44 14.24 19.80
C LYS A 360 -25.36 13.97 20.99
N ALA A 361 -26.53 13.37 20.75
CA ALA A 361 -27.47 12.99 21.82
C ALA A 361 -26.86 11.89 22.71
N GLN A 362 -26.27 10.85 22.11
CA GLN A 362 -25.58 9.78 22.83
C GLN A 362 -24.42 10.34 23.67
N TRP A 363 -23.61 11.24 23.12
CA TRP A 363 -22.51 11.86 23.85
C TRP A 363 -23.00 12.72 25.02
N LYS A 364 -24.08 13.48 24.82
CA LYS A 364 -24.69 14.28 25.90
C LYS A 364 -25.18 13.40 27.05
N ASP A 365 -25.80 12.27 26.74
CA ASP A 365 -26.25 11.29 27.74
C ASP A 365 -25.08 10.72 28.55
N ILE A 366 -24.00 10.32 27.87
CA ILE A 366 -22.76 9.88 28.54
C ILE A 366 -22.22 10.97 29.48
N MET A 367 -22.11 12.21 29.02
CA MET A 367 -21.63 13.32 29.85
C MET A 367 -22.54 13.59 31.05
N GLN A 368 -23.86 13.46 30.88
CA GLN A 368 -24.81 13.61 31.96
C GLN A 368 -24.65 12.51 33.02
N LEU A 369 -24.50 11.24 32.60
CA LEU A 369 -24.24 10.12 33.51
C LEU A 369 -22.94 10.32 34.29
N LEU A 370 -21.88 10.78 33.64
CA LEU A 370 -20.60 11.08 34.30
C LEU A 370 -20.74 12.20 35.34
N MET A 371 -21.45 13.29 35.00
CA MET A 371 -21.64 14.44 35.90
C MET A 371 -22.58 14.16 37.07
N GLN A 372 -23.57 13.26 36.88
CA GLN A 372 -24.52 12.88 37.92
C GLN A 372 -23.95 11.86 38.91
N ASN A 373 -22.87 11.16 38.57
CA ASN A 373 -22.24 10.19 39.46
C ASN A 373 -21.58 10.90 40.67
N PRO A 374 -22.05 10.68 41.90
CA PRO A 374 -21.52 11.35 43.10
C PRO A 374 -20.03 11.10 43.32
N ALA A 375 -19.51 9.91 42.97
CA ALA A 375 -18.11 9.55 43.11
C ALA A 375 -17.19 10.33 42.15
N LEU A 376 -17.75 10.86 41.06
CA LEU A 376 -17.01 11.60 40.03
C LEU A 376 -17.07 13.12 40.21
N LYS A 377 -17.90 13.62 41.12
CA LYS A 377 -18.16 15.07 41.31
C LYS A 377 -16.87 15.87 41.56
N ALA A 378 -15.92 15.31 42.32
CA ALA A 378 -14.64 15.95 42.62
C ALA A 378 -13.75 16.15 41.37
N PHE A 379 -14.01 15.40 40.29
CA PHE A 379 -13.19 15.38 39.07
C PHE A 379 -13.88 16.03 37.87
N GLY A 380 -14.98 16.78 38.07
CA GLY A 380 -15.85 17.28 36.99
C GLY A 380 -15.13 17.91 35.79
N LYS A 381 -14.07 18.72 36.02
CA LYS A 381 -13.28 19.34 34.95
C LYS A 381 -12.45 18.36 34.12
N HIS A 382 -12.18 17.16 34.63
CA HIS A 382 -11.37 16.12 34.00
C HIS A 382 -12.20 15.01 33.34
N LEU A 383 -13.48 14.87 33.69
CA LEU A 383 -14.33 13.78 33.18
C LEU A 383 -14.50 13.84 31.67
N GLY A 384 -14.93 14.99 31.14
CA GLY A 384 -15.15 15.18 29.70
C GLY A 384 -13.90 14.96 28.86
N PRO A 385 -12.76 15.62 29.16
CA PRO A 385 -11.51 15.41 28.44
C PRO A 385 -11.02 13.96 28.48
N PHE A 386 -11.09 13.30 29.64
CA PHE A 386 -10.66 11.90 29.75
C PHE A 386 -11.57 10.94 29.00
N ALA A 387 -12.89 11.15 29.08
CA ALA A 387 -13.86 10.33 28.35
C ALA A 387 -13.73 10.49 26.83
N ALA A 388 -13.56 11.73 26.35
CA ALA A 388 -13.34 12.00 24.93
C ALA A 388 -12.05 11.31 24.44
N PHE A 389 -10.96 11.48 25.18
CA PHE A 389 -9.69 10.82 24.88
C PHE A 389 -9.83 9.30 24.76
N LYS A 390 -10.57 8.65 25.68
CA LYS A 390 -10.74 7.19 25.64
C LYS A 390 -11.71 6.69 24.59
N ARG A 391 -12.71 7.49 24.22
CA ARG A 391 -13.57 7.21 23.08
C ARG A 391 -12.79 7.27 21.77
N ASP A 392 -11.89 8.24 21.63
CA ASP A 392 -11.11 8.41 20.40
C ASP A 392 -10.02 7.33 20.22
N GLU A 393 -9.66 6.60 21.29
CA GLU A 393 -8.79 5.42 21.25
C GLU A 393 -9.53 4.09 21.03
N ALA A 394 -10.88 4.08 21.12
CA ALA A 394 -11.72 2.88 20.99
C ALA A 394 -12.14 2.69 19.54
#